data_AF-A0A3C2EB40-F1
#
_entry.id   AF-A0A3C2EB40-F1
#
_cell.length_a   1.000
_cell.length_b   1.000
_cell.length_c   1.000
_cell.angle_alpha   90.00
_cell.angle_beta   90.00
_cell.angle_gamma   90.00
#
_symmetry.space_group_name_H-M   'P 1'
#
loop_
_entity.id
_entity.type
_entity.pdbx_description
1 polymer ?
#
loop_
_entity_poly.entity_id
_entity_poly.type
_entity_poly.pdbx_seq_one_letter_code
_entity_poly.pdbx_strand_id
1 'polypeptide(L)' 'MIRVAEAWIPTKRARFRMITYLNGETDRMPHIALVHEHLDKTQ' A
#
# COMPACT_ATOMS: atom_id res chain seq x y z
N MET A 1 6.91 -2.92 -11.78
CA MET A 1 6.75 -2.55 -10.36
C MET A 1 6.72 -3.82 -9.53
N ILE A 2 7.60 -3.91 -8.54
CA ILE A 2 7.76 -5.05 -7.63
C ILE A 2 7.16 -4.64 -6.29
N ARG A 3 6.25 -5.46 -5.74
CA ARG A 3 5.67 -5.24 -4.40
C ARG A 3 6.64 -5.79 -3.35
N VAL A 4 7.08 -4.97 -2.40
CA VAL A 4 8.16 -5.34 -1.47
C VAL A 4 7.74 -5.39 0.00
N ALA A 5 6.70 -4.67 0.38
CA ALA A 5 6.17 -4.70 1.74
C ALA A 5 4.68 -4.37 1.76
N GLU A 6 4.01 -4.89 2.78
CA GLU A 6 2.62 -4.56 3.13
C GLU A 6 2.53 -4.37 4.64
N ALA A 7 1.80 -3.35 5.08
CA ALA A 7 1.50 -3.15 6.49
C ALA A 7 0.12 -2.51 6.69
N TRP A 8 -0.52 -2.86 7.79
CA TRP A 8 -1.72 -2.16 8.27
C TRP A 8 -1.32 -0.92 9.05
N ILE A 9 -1.81 0.24 8.60
CA ILE A 9 -1.65 1.51 9.31
C ILE A 9 -2.98 1.84 9.99
N PRO A 10 -3.08 1.66 11.32
CA PRO A 10 -4.21 2.17 12.06
C PRO A 10 -4.10 3.70 12.15
N THR A 11 -5.19 4.39 11.85
CA THR A 11 -5.33 5.82 12.14
C THR A 11 -6.52 6.01 13.09
N LYS A 12 -6.66 7.23 13.65
CA LYS A 12 -7.81 7.56 14.50
C LYS A 12 -9.17 7.44 13.80
N ARG A 13 -9.19 7.47 12.46
CA ARG A 13 -10.42 7.54 11.66
C ARG A 13 -10.67 6.30 10.80
N ALA A 14 -9.63 5.54 10.51
CA ALA A 14 -9.71 4.40 9.59
C ALA A 14 -8.48 3.49 9.66
N ARG A 15 -8.59 2.31 9.04
CA ARG A 15 -7.47 1.42 8.77
C ARG A 15 -7.09 1.52 7.29
N PHE A 16 -5.80 1.72 7.04
CA PHE A 16 -5.26 1.76 5.69
C PHE A 16 -4.31 0.59 5.48
N ARG A 17 -4.40 -0.01 4.31
CA ARG A 17 -3.41 -0.93 3.77
C ARG A 17 -2.32 -0.11 3.10
N MET A 18 -1.15 -0.07 3.71
CA MET A 18 0.04 0.49 3.07
C MET A 18 0.71 -0.60 2.23
N ILE A 19 0.98 -0.29 0.97
CA ILE A 19 1.71 -1.17 0.06
C ILE A 19 2.89 -0.41 -0.51
N THR A 20 4.07 -1.02 -0.42
CA THR A 20 5.31 -0.44 -0.92
C THR A 20 5.74 -1.13 -2.21
N TYR A 21 6.13 -0.32 -3.19
CA TYR A 21 6.56 -0.75 -4.52
C TYR A 21 7.96 -0.22 -4.85
N LEU A 22 8.73 -1.00 -5.61
CA LEU A 22 9.97 -0.59 -6.26
C LEU A 22 9.82 -0.71 -7.79
N ASN A 23 10.50 0.13 -8.56
CA ASN A 23 10.50 -0.03 -10.03
C ASN A 23 11.46 -1.12 -10.51
N GLY A 24 12.47 -1.47 -9.71
CA GLY A 24 13.41 -2.56 -9.95
C GLY A 24 14.25 -2.85 -8.69
N GLU A 25 15.05 -3.91 -8.71
CA GLU A 25 15.83 -4.35 -7.52
C GLU A 25 16.91 -3.36 -7.09
N THR A 26 17.41 -2.53 -8.02
CA THR A 26 18.42 -1.49 -7.75
C THR A 26 17.81 -0.16 -7.32
N ASP A 27 16.47 -0.07 -7.28
CA ASP A 27 15.78 1.17 -6.98
C ASP A 27 15.89 1.48 -5.48
N ARG A 28 16.40 2.68 -5.17
CA ARG A 28 16.62 3.12 -3.78
C ARG A 28 15.43 3.90 -3.24
N MET A 29 14.48 4.29 -4.10
CA MET A 29 13.35 5.11 -3.70
C MET A 29 12.04 4.35 -3.82
N PRO A 30 11.49 3.84 -2.70
CA PRO A 30 10.21 3.17 -2.72
C PRO A 30 9.03 4.11 -2.94
N HIS A 31 8.06 3.63 -3.71
CA HIS A 31 6.74 4.25 -3.89
C HIS A 31 5.75 3.63 -2.92
N ILE A 32 4.88 4.44 -2.32
CA ILE A 32 3.92 3.99 -1.32
C ILE A 32 2.50 4.25 -1.81
N ALA A 33 1.66 3.22 -1.77
CA ALA A 33 0.21 3.33 -1.94
C ALA A 33 -0.48 3.16 -0.58
N LEU A 34 -1.41 4.05 -0.26
CA LEU A 34 -2.30 3.93 0.89
C LEU A 34 -3.71 3.61 0.42
N VAL A 35 -4.20 2.43 0.80
CA VAL A 35 -5.50 1.91 0.39
C VAL A 35 -6.43 1.91 1.60
N HIS A 36 -7.50 2.70 1.55
CA HIS A 36 -8.55 2.67 2.55
C HIS A 36 -9.45 1.45 2.30
N GLU A 37 -9.75 0.65 3.34
CA GLU A 37 -10.71 -0.44 3.20
C GLU A 37 -12.12 0.10 2.93
N HIS A 38 -12.46 0.21 1.64
CA HIS A 38 -13.78 -0.08 1.07
C HIS A 38 -13.64 -0.18 -0.46
N LEU A 39 -13.20 -1.35 -0.94
CA LEU A 39 -13.24 -1.72 -2.36
C LEU A 39 -14.03 -3.02 -2.54
N ASP A 40 -15.03 -3.27 -1.68
CA ASP A 40 -16.11 -4.16 -2.08
C ASP A 40 -16.94 -3.41 -3.12
N LYS A 41 -16.61 -3.66 -4.39
CA LYS A 41 -17.61 -3.59 -5.45
C LYS A 41 -18.59 -4.72 -5.17
N THR A 42 -19.66 -4.43 -4.44
CA THR A 42 -20.95 -5.01 -4.80
C THR A 42 -21.30 -4.50 -6.20
N GLN A 43 -20.85 -5.23 -7.22
CA GLN A 43 -21.47 -5.26 -8.54
C GLN A 43 -22.19 -6.59 -8.69
#